data_AF-A0A9P7DXH1-F1
#
_entry.id   AF-A0A9P7DXH1-F1
#
_cell.length_a   1.000
_cell.length_b   1.000
_cell.length_c   1.000
_cell.angle_alpha   90.00
_cell.angle_beta   90.00
_cell.angle_gamma   90.00
#
_symmetry.space_group_name_H-M   'P 1'
#
loop_
_entity.id
_entity.type
_entity.pdbx_description
1 polymer ?
#
loop_
_entity_poly.entity_id
_entity_poly.type
_entity_poly.pdbx_seq_one_letter_code
_entity_poly.pdbx_strand_id
1 'polypeptide(L)'
;MTVSHNAVNMANVKTSRGLAATGVGTVDCARHDMKLPNGVGDLQKGEKCLGLDMDYLVFLVILSFLVFIFNLSYDMACQWHKKLWTCMDSLSPCLHLACKNKIIRFFIPKFHLNAHIQPCQTMFSFNCSKNVRCTDGKAPKRGWANINCVASSTKGLEGPGAHHDILDDHFGDWNWKKITMLGGDLALLILA
;
A
#
# COMPACT_ATOMS: atom_id res chain seq x y z
N MET A 1 -30.15 1.41 1.08
CA MET A 1 -29.45 1.93 2.27
C MET A 1 -28.01 2.19 1.87
N THR A 2 -27.65 3.45 1.61
CA THR A 2 -26.28 3.84 1.30
C THR A 2 -25.46 3.81 2.59
N VAL A 3 -24.48 2.91 2.66
CA VAL A 3 -23.54 2.87 3.78
C VAL A 3 -22.68 4.13 3.69
N SER A 4 -22.90 5.07 4.62
CA SER A 4 -22.06 6.25 4.79
C SER A 4 -20.70 5.81 5.33
N HIS A 5 -19.65 5.93 4.53
CA HIS A 5 -18.28 5.64 4.94
C HIS A 5 -17.67 6.91 5.56
N ASN A 6 -17.64 6.98 6.90
CA ASN A 6 -17.06 8.11 7.64
C ASN A 6 -15.62 8.46 7.22
N ALA A 7 -14.84 7.48 6.75
CA ALA A 7 -13.49 7.70 6.23
C ALA A 7 -13.45 8.63 5.01
N VAL A 8 -14.39 8.47 4.07
CA VAL A 8 -14.49 9.31 2.85
C VAL A 8 -14.93 10.73 3.20
N ASN A 9 -15.84 10.85 4.17
CA ASN A 9 -16.35 12.15 4.61
C ASN A 9 -15.30 12.95 5.37
N MET A 10 -14.47 12.32 6.22
CA MET A 10 -13.40 12.99 6.96
C MET A 10 -12.21 13.39 6.07
N ALA A 11 -11.95 12.66 4.99
CA ALA A 11 -10.91 13.02 4.01
C ALA A 11 -11.21 14.35 3.28
N ASN A 12 -12.47 14.80 3.29
CA ASN A 12 -12.89 16.03 2.61
C ASN A 12 -12.77 17.31 3.46
N VAL A 13 -12.49 17.22 4.76
CA VAL A 13 -12.60 18.37 5.70
C VAL A 13 -11.25 18.94 6.14
N LYS A 14 -10.13 18.23 5.94
CA LYS A 14 -8.80 18.71 6.39
C LYS A 14 -8.12 19.59 5.35
N THR A 15 -7.89 20.85 5.70
CA THR A 15 -7.08 21.80 4.94
C THR A 15 -5.63 21.32 4.90
N SER A 16 -5.05 21.14 3.71
CA SER A 16 -3.66 20.68 3.52
C SER A 16 -2.62 21.80 3.56
N ARG A 17 -3.06 23.06 3.71
CA ARG A 17 -2.19 24.24 3.61
C ARG A 17 -1.30 24.35 4.85
N GLY A 18 0.01 24.31 4.66
CA GLY A 18 1.01 24.45 5.73
C GLY A 18 1.42 23.13 6.42
N LEU A 19 0.92 21.98 5.96
CA LEU A 19 1.36 20.67 6.44
C LEU A 19 2.52 20.15 5.59
N ALA A 20 3.55 19.60 6.24
CA ALA A 20 4.66 18.92 5.55
C ALA A 20 4.19 17.60 4.89
N ALA A 21 3.26 16.90 5.54
CA ALA A 21 2.60 15.71 5.04
C ALA A 21 1.12 15.72 5.42
N THR A 22 0.27 15.20 4.54
CA THR A 22 -1.19 15.10 4.75
C THR A 22 -1.63 13.72 5.23
N GLY A 23 -0.74 12.74 5.15
CA GLY A 23 -0.94 11.36 5.56
C GLY A 23 0.28 10.51 5.23
N VAL A 24 0.18 9.21 5.48
CA VAL A 24 1.23 8.23 5.19
C VAL A 24 0.64 7.16 4.29
N GLY A 25 1.33 6.85 3.20
CA GLY A 25 1.03 5.75 2.28
C GLY A 25 1.91 4.55 2.60
N THR A 26 1.38 3.33 2.42
CA THR A 26 2.18 2.12 2.55
C THR A 26 1.91 1.08 1.47
N VAL A 27 2.95 0.31 1.16
CA VAL A 27 2.95 -0.87 0.32
C VAL A 27 3.36 -2.05 1.18
N ASP A 28 2.43 -2.99 1.34
CA ASP A 28 2.55 -4.07 2.31
C ASP A 28 2.60 -5.42 1.60
N CYS A 29 3.30 -6.38 2.20
CA CYS A 29 3.20 -7.77 1.80
C CYS A 29 1.80 -8.30 2.17
N ALA A 30 0.96 -8.52 1.16
CA ALA A 30 -0.39 -9.03 1.37
C ALA A 30 -0.47 -10.45 1.96
N ARG A 31 0.65 -11.20 1.99
CA ARG A 31 0.73 -12.55 2.58
C ARG A 31 1.12 -12.52 4.05
N HIS A 32 2.12 -11.70 4.38
CA HIS A 32 2.71 -11.68 5.71
C HIS A 32 2.18 -10.52 6.55
N ASP A 33 1.34 -9.65 6.00
CA ASP A 33 0.89 -8.39 6.62
C ASP A 33 2.06 -7.53 7.14
N MET A 34 3.17 -7.50 6.39
CA MET A 34 4.38 -6.76 6.75
C MET A 34 4.57 -5.54 5.86
N LYS A 35 5.21 -4.48 6.38
CA LYS A 35 5.67 -3.36 5.57
C LYS A 35 6.84 -3.80 4.71
N LEU A 36 6.81 -3.47 3.41
CA LEU A 36 7.92 -3.77 2.51
C LEU A 36 9.04 -2.73 2.66
N PRO A 37 10.31 -3.09 2.35
CA PRO A 37 11.40 -2.13 2.31
C PRO A 37 11.08 -0.97 1.36
N ASN A 38 11.33 0.27 1.79
CA ASN A 38 10.96 1.49 1.06
C ASN A 38 9.46 1.59 0.71
N GLY A 39 8.62 0.83 1.39
CA GLY A 39 7.18 0.75 1.16
C GLY A 39 6.37 1.65 2.07
N VAL A 40 6.96 2.66 2.70
CA VAL A 40 6.28 3.63 3.57
C VAL A 40 6.74 5.02 3.15
N GLY A 41 5.82 5.98 3.03
CA GLY A 41 6.18 7.35 2.73
C GLY A 41 5.07 8.35 2.96
N ASP A 42 5.45 9.62 3.07
CA ASP A 42 4.51 10.72 3.26
C ASP A 42 3.70 11.00 2.00
N LEU A 43 2.44 11.36 2.18
CA LEU A 43 1.53 11.82 1.14
C LEU A 43 1.43 13.34 1.16
N GLN A 44 1.68 14.00 0.03
CA GLN A 44 1.69 15.47 -0.04
C GLN A 44 0.29 16.08 -0.19
N LYS A 45 -0.66 15.36 -0.81
CA LYS A 45 -2.04 15.83 -1.08
C LYS A 45 -3.11 14.77 -0.80
N GLY A 46 -2.86 13.91 0.17
CA GLY A 46 -3.73 12.83 0.61
C GLY A 46 -4.13 11.90 -0.53
N GLU A 47 -5.20 11.13 -0.32
CA GLU A 47 -5.80 10.25 -1.33
C GLU A 47 -6.49 11.02 -2.48
N LYS A 48 -6.20 12.32 -2.70
CA LYS A 48 -6.76 13.10 -3.81
C LYS A 48 -5.76 13.31 -4.95
N CYS A 49 -4.46 13.17 -4.70
CA CYS A 49 -3.42 12.98 -5.72
C CYS A 49 -2.90 11.54 -5.66
N LEU A 50 -3.79 10.59 -5.93
CA LEU A 50 -3.61 9.13 -5.77
C LEU A 50 -2.48 8.50 -6.59
N GLY A 51 -1.93 9.22 -7.58
CA GLY A 51 -0.93 8.67 -8.48
C GLY A 51 0.47 8.78 -7.90
N LEU A 52 1.05 9.98 -7.97
CA LEU A 52 2.51 10.15 -7.92
C LEU A 52 3.19 9.56 -6.67
N ASP A 53 2.71 9.87 -5.46
CA ASP A 53 3.35 9.44 -4.21
C ASP A 53 3.26 7.90 -4.02
N MET A 54 2.07 7.33 -4.27
CA MET A 54 1.88 5.87 -4.16
C MET A 54 2.56 5.13 -5.31
N ASP A 55 2.58 5.69 -6.51
CA ASP A 55 3.26 5.14 -7.68
C ASP A 55 4.78 5.10 -7.43
N TYR A 56 5.34 6.17 -6.88
CA TYR A 56 6.74 6.23 -6.45
C TYR A 56 7.08 5.10 -5.46
N LEU A 57 6.28 4.93 -4.41
CA LEU A 57 6.47 3.84 -3.44
C LEU A 57 6.35 2.46 -4.09
N VAL A 58 5.34 2.24 -4.94
CA VAL A 58 5.15 0.97 -5.65
C VAL A 58 6.33 0.66 -6.55
N PHE A 59 6.86 1.63 -7.29
CA PHE A 59 8.02 1.42 -8.17
C PHE A 59 9.30 1.15 -7.38
N LEU A 60 9.56 1.89 -6.29
CA LEU A 60 10.67 1.59 -5.39
C LEU A 60 10.63 0.16 -4.86
N VAL A 61 9.45 -0.27 -4.41
CA VAL A 61 9.23 -1.64 -3.94
C VAL A 61 9.49 -2.64 -5.07
N ILE A 62 8.91 -2.47 -6.26
CA ILE A 62 9.09 -3.42 -7.39
C ILE A 62 10.55 -3.53 -7.81
N LEU A 63 11.30 -2.42 -7.79
CA LEU A 63 12.73 -2.37 -8.10
C LEU A 63 13.58 -3.05 -7.02
N SER A 64 13.12 -3.04 -5.77
CA SER A 64 13.79 -3.70 -4.65
C SER A 64 13.69 -5.23 -4.68
N PHE A 65 12.86 -5.80 -5.58
CA PHE A 65 12.70 -7.25 -5.71
C PHE A 65 13.18 -7.79 -7.07
N LEU A 66 13.91 -8.90 -7.02
CA LEU A 66 14.39 -9.65 -8.21
C LEU A 66 13.35 -10.60 -8.80
N VAL A 67 12.09 -10.55 -8.33
CA VAL A 67 11.01 -11.39 -8.85
C VAL A 67 10.46 -10.88 -10.17
N PHE A 68 9.90 -11.78 -10.96
CA PHE A 68 9.30 -11.48 -12.26
C PHE A 68 7.79 -11.25 -12.21
N ILE A 69 7.07 -11.76 -11.21
CA ILE A 69 5.61 -11.65 -11.11
C ILE A 69 5.21 -10.84 -9.89
N PHE A 70 4.53 -9.72 -10.11
CA PHE A 70 3.98 -8.87 -9.05
C PHE A 70 2.46 -8.93 -9.05
N ASN A 71 1.87 -9.08 -7.87
CA ASN A 71 0.43 -9.05 -7.65
C ASN A 71 0.11 -7.83 -6.80
N LEU A 72 -0.31 -6.75 -7.43
CA LEU A 72 -0.60 -5.49 -6.77
C LEU A 72 -2.09 -5.42 -6.45
N SER A 73 -2.42 -5.09 -5.21
CA SER A 73 -3.81 -4.92 -4.79
C SER A 73 -4.07 -3.52 -4.31
N TYR A 74 -5.15 -2.92 -4.80
CA TYR A 74 -5.55 -1.59 -4.38
C TYR A 74 -7.06 -1.42 -4.49
N ASP A 75 -7.64 -0.64 -3.57
CA ASP A 75 -9.10 -0.39 -3.51
C ASP A 75 -9.60 0.22 -4.84
N MET A 76 -8.75 0.98 -5.54
CA MET A 76 -9.08 1.59 -6.84
C MET A 76 -8.24 1.03 -7.99
N ALA A 77 -7.76 -0.22 -7.89
CA ALA A 77 -6.89 -0.83 -8.90
C ALA A 77 -7.46 -0.74 -10.32
N CYS A 78 -8.78 -0.87 -10.51
CA CYS A 78 -9.41 -0.81 -11.84
C CYS A 78 -9.32 0.55 -12.55
N GLN A 79 -9.12 1.63 -11.80
CA GLN A 79 -8.88 2.96 -12.35
C GLN A 79 -7.39 3.29 -12.37
N TRP A 80 -6.71 2.94 -11.28
CA TRP A 80 -5.30 3.24 -11.05
C TRP A 80 -4.36 2.59 -12.06
N HIS A 81 -4.53 1.29 -12.35
CA HIS A 81 -3.62 0.57 -13.26
C HIS A 81 -3.56 1.17 -14.68
N LYS A 82 -4.62 1.86 -15.12
CA LYS A 82 -4.68 2.52 -16.43
C LYS A 82 -3.77 3.75 -16.50
N LYS A 83 -3.56 4.41 -15.36
CA LYS A 83 -2.79 5.66 -15.24
C LYS A 83 -1.35 5.43 -14.77
N LEU A 84 -1.08 4.28 -14.16
CA LEU A 84 0.22 3.94 -13.57
C LEU A 84 1.40 4.13 -14.55
N TRP A 85 1.23 3.73 -15.81
CA TRP A 85 2.29 3.83 -16.82
C TRP A 85 2.56 5.27 -17.25
N THR A 86 1.52 6.07 -17.47
CA THR A 86 1.67 7.50 -17.75
C THR A 86 2.30 8.25 -16.57
N CYS A 87 2.05 7.78 -15.33
CA CYS A 87 2.72 8.31 -14.16
C CYS A 87 4.22 8.00 -14.16
N MET A 88 4.61 6.78 -14.53
CA MET A 88 6.02 6.40 -14.66
C MET A 88 6.79 7.36 -15.58
N ASP A 89 6.19 7.76 -16.70
CA ASP A 89 6.81 8.69 -17.65
C ASP A 89 7.13 10.06 -17.02
N SER A 90 6.41 10.45 -15.96
CA SER A 90 6.65 11.69 -15.21
C SER A 90 7.67 11.56 -14.07
N LEU A 91 8.07 10.32 -13.74
CA LEU A 91 9.07 10.03 -12.71
C LEU A 91 10.48 9.99 -13.30
N SER A 92 11.47 10.09 -12.41
CA SER A 92 12.89 9.96 -12.77
C SER A 92 13.15 8.65 -13.53
N PRO A 93 13.98 8.65 -14.60
CA PRO A 93 14.30 7.45 -15.37
C PRO A 93 14.84 6.28 -14.54
N CYS A 94 15.46 6.54 -13.38
CA CYS A 94 15.93 5.47 -12.49
C CYS A 94 14.80 4.65 -11.85
N LEU A 95 13.56 5.17 -11.84
CA LEU A 95 12.38 4.49 -11.34
C LEU A 95 11.59 3.77 -12.44
N HIS A 96 12.00 3.93 -13.70
CA HIS A 96 11.33 3.30 -14.82
C HIS A 96 11.57 1.80 -14.76
N LEU A 97 10.48 1.04 -14.75
CA LEU A 97 10.58 -0.41 -14.80
C LEU A 97 11.09 -0.80 -16.19
N ALA A 98 12.15 -1.61 -16.24
CA ALA A 98 12.50 -2.34 -17.45
C ALA A 98 11.40 -3.37 -17.74
N CYS A 99 10.30 -2.94 -18.36
CA CYS A 99 9.06 -3.70 -18.54
C CYS A 99 9.24 -5.00 -19.34
N LYS A 100 10.41 -5.24 -19.96
CA LYS A 100 10.62 -6.41 -20.82
C LYS A 100 10.51 -7.75 -20.09
N ASN A 101 10.70 -7.81 -18.77
CA ASN A 101 10.72 -9.09 -18.03
C ASN A 101 9.79 -9.18 -16.81
N LYS A 102 9.07 -8.12 -16.42
CA LYS A 102 8.19 -8.14 -15.22
C LYS A 102 6.71 -8.20 -15.62
N ILE A 103 5.99 -9.18 -15.07
CA ILE A 103 4.54 -9.35 -15.21
C ILE A 103 3.87 -8.73 -13.98
N ILE A 104 3.06 -7.69 -14.18
CA ILE A 104 2.29 -7.05 -13.11
C ILE A 104 0.81 -7.38 -13.28
N ARG A 105 0.21 -7.95 -12.24
CA ARG A 105 -1.22 -8.26 -12.15
C ARG A 105 -1.87 -7.38 -11.09
N PHE A 106 -3.09 -6.92 -11.37
CA PHE A 106 -3.80 -5.98 -10.52
C PHE A 106 -5.04 -6.64 -9.90
N PHE A 107 -5.30 -6.32 -8.64
CA PHE A 107 -6.37 -6.92 -7.85
C PHE A 107 -7.10 -5.86 -7.01
N ILE A 108 -8.36 -6.12 -6.70
CA ILE A 108 -9.13 -5.33 -5.74
C ILE A 108 -9.34 -6.19 -4.48
N PRO A 109 -9.12 -5.66 -3.27
CA PRO A 109 -9.34 -6.42 -2.03
C PRO A 109 -10.77 -6.97 -1.95
N LYS A 110 -10.91 -8.22 -1.48
CA LYS A 110 -12.15 -9.00 -1.57
C LYS A 110 -13.39 -8.26 -1.04
N PHE A 111 -13.24 -7.61 0.12
CA PHE A 111 -14.32 -6.86 0.75
C PHE A 111 -14.87 -5.70 -0.12
N HIS A 112 -14.01 -5.10 -0.95
CA HIS A 112 -14.39 -3.97 -1.78
C HIS A 112 -14.82 -4.36 -3.18
N LEU A 113 -14.43 -5.55 -3.63
CA LEU A 113 -14.66 -6.02 -4.99
C LEU A 113 -16.13 -5.84 -5.41
N ASN A 114 -17.07 -6.18 -4.53
CA ASN A 114 -18.52 -6.07 -4.79
C ASN A 114 -19.02 -4.62 -4.93
N ALA A 115 -18.26 -3.62 -4.47
CA ALA A 115 -18.59 -2.21 -4.67
C ALA A 115 -18.20 -1.69 -6.07
N HIS A 116 -17.49 -2.48 -6.87
CA HIS A 116 -17.15 -2.14 -8.25
C HIS A 116 -18.16 -2.72 -9.24
N ILE A 117 -18.18 -2.15 -10.46
CA ILE A 117 -19.00 -2.62 -11.58
C ILE A 117 -18.70 -4.09 -11.92
N GLN A 118 -19.69 -4.79 -12.48
CA GLN A 118 -19.64 -6.23 -12.74
C GLN A 118 -18.37 -6.71 -13.46
N PRO A 119 -17.85 -6.03 -14.50
CA PRO A 119 -16.61 -6.48 -15.15
C PRO A 119 -15.39 -6.44 -14.23
N CYS A 120 -15.35 -5.50 -13.28
CA CYS A 120 -14.24 -5.42 -12.33
C CYS A 120 -14.24 -6.60 -11.35
N GLN A 121 -15.43 -7.10 -11.00
CA GLN A 121 -15.59 -8.19 -10.04
C GLN A 121 -15.01 -9.51 -10.52
N THR A 122 -14.83 -9.71 -11.83
CA THR A 122 -14.16 -10.87 -12.39
C THR A 122 -12.70 -10.56 -12.72
N MET A 123 -12.43 -9.44 -13.40
CA MET A 123 -11.08 -9.09 -13.87
C MET A 123 -10.06 -8.86 -12.75
N PHE A 124 -10.47 -8.23 -11.64
CA PHE A 124 -9.58 -7.88 -10.53
C PHE A 124 -9.74 -8.82 -9.33
N SER A 125 -10.40 -9.96 -9.52
CA SER A 125 -10.64 -10.92 -8.45
C SER A 125 -9.44 -11.82 -8.20
N PHE A 126 -9.03 -11.90 -6.93
CA PHE A 126 -8.07 -12.91 -6.48
C PHE A 126 -8.57 -14.33 -6.75
N ASN A 127 -9.86 -14.59 -6.55
CA ASN A 127 -10.43 -15.93 -6.68
C ASN A 127 -10.45 -16.43 -8.13
N CYS A 128 -10.42 -15.51 -9.11
CA CYS A 128 -10.39 -15.85 -10.53
C CYS A 128 -8.97 -15.94 -11.10
N SER A 129 -7.93 -15.80 -10.26
CA SER A 129 -6.54 -15.80 -10.69
C SER A 129 -5.75 -16.97 -10.12
N LYS A 130 -4.88 -17.55 -10.95
CA LYS A 130 -3.94 -18.60 -10.52
C LYS A 130 -2.78 -18.00 -9.72
N ASN A 131 -2.22 -18.79 -8.81
CA ASN A 131 -0.98 -18.49 -8.07
C ASN A 131 -1.07 -17.29 -7.12
N VAL A 132 -2.27 -16.97 -6.60
CA VAL A 132 -2.47 -15.91 -5.59
C VAL A 132 -2.97 -16.44 -4.23
N ARG A 133 -3.14 -17.76 -4.08
CA ARG A 133 -3.65 -18.43 -2.86
C ARG A 133 -4.94 -17.75 -2.34
N CYS A 134 -5.24 -17.87 -1.05
CA CYS A 134 -6.41 -17.28 -0.40
C CYS A 134 -6.19 -15.83 0.08
N THR A 135 -5.40 -15.02 -0.64
CA THR A 135 -5.13 -13.62 -0.25
C THR A 135 -6.41 -12.76 -0.29
N ASP A 136 -6.56 -11.85 0.68
CA ASP A 136 -7.72 -10.95 0.81
C ASP A 136 -7.44 -9.48 0.42
N GLY A 137 -6.16 -9.10 0.33
CA GLY A 137 -5.73 -7.74 0.01
C GLY A 137 -5.93 -6.73 1.15
N LYS A 138 -6.00 -7.18 2.41
CA LYS A 138 -6.33 -6.31 3.56
C LYS A 138 -5.17 -6.00 4.51
N ALA A 139 -3.95 -6.42 4.15
CA ALA A 139 -2.73 -6.18 4.92
C ALA A 139 -2.57 -4.71 5.39
N PRO A 140 -2.66 -3.69 4.51
CA PRO A 140 -2.55 -2.30 4.95
C PRO A 140 -3.57 -1.92 6.02
N LYS A 141 -4.84 -2.34 5.88
CA LYS A 141 -5.91 -1.99 6.82
C LYS A 141 -5.71 -2.62 8.20
N ARG A 142 -5.18 -3.84 8.26
CA ARG A 142 -4.78 -4.48 9.53
C ARG A 142 -3.59 -3.76 10.17
N GLY A 143 -2.57 -3.43 9.39
CA GLY A 143 -1.41 -2.68 9.87
C GLY A 143 -1.78 -1.29 10.40
N TRP A 144 -2.72 -0.60 9.76
CA TRP A 144 -3.19 0.72 10.23
C TRP A 144 -3.82 0.66 11.61
N ALA A 145 -4.57 -0.39 11.93
CA ALA A 145 -5.16 -0.56 13.27
C ALA A 145 -4.10 -0.56 14.38
N ASN A 146 -2.88 -1.04 14.09
CA ASN A 146 -1.77 -1.07 15.05
C ASN A 146 -1.10 0.29 15.26
N ILE A 147 -1.00 1.13 14.21
CA ILE A 147 -0.26 2.40 14.26
C ILE A 147 -1.13 3.64 14.47
N ASN A 148 -2.46 3.50 14.39
CA ASN A 148 -3.39 4.63 14.53
C ASN A 148 -3.19 5.45 15.82
N CYS A 149 -2.76 4.81 16.93
CA CYS A 149 -2.47 5.50 18.19
C CYS A 149 -1.28 6.46 18.10
N VAL A 150 -0.34 6.19 17.19
CA VAL A 150 0.88 6.98 16.98
C VAL A 150 0.61 8.18 16.06
N ALA A 151 -0.40 8.08 15.19
CA ALA A 151 -0.70 9.09 14.18
C ALA A 151 -1.06 10.48 14.75
N SER A 152 -1.48 10.59 16.02
CA SER A 152 -1.65 11.87 16.70
C SER A 152 -0.34 12.43 17.25
N SER A 153 0.53 11.56 17.78
CA SER A 153 1.81 11.94 18.37
C SER A 153 2.82 12.47 17.34
N THR A 154 2.73 12.01 16.09
CA THR A 154 3.65 12.44 15.02
C THR A 154 3.33 13.80 14.41
N LYS A 155 2.15 14.37 14.69
CA LYS A 155 1.71 15.64 14.07
C LYS A 155 2.42 16.87 14.60
N GLY A 156 2.95 16.82 15.82
CA GLY A 156 3.52 17.96 16.53
C GLY A 156 5.03 17.87 16.76
N LEU A 157 5.71 16.90 16.14
CA LEU A 157 7.15 16.70 16.33
C LEU A 157 7.94 17.83 15.67
N GLU A 158 9.07 18.19 16.30
CA GLU A 158 9.90 19.36 15.95
C GLU A 158 10.60 19.27 14.58
N GLY A 159 10.49 18.16 13.83
CA GLY A 159 10.99 18.10 12.46
C GLY A 159 10.66 16.82 11.67
N PRO A 160 10.87 16.82 10.34
CA PRO A 160 10.60 15.68 9.46
C PRO A 160 11.36 14.40 9.84
N GLY A 161 12.60 14.53 10.33
CA GLY A 161 13.42 13.38 10.74
C GLY A 161 12.78 12.60 11.88
N ALA A 162 12.39 13.29 12.96
CA ALA A 162 11.74 12.64 14.10
C ALA A 162 10.39 11.99 13.73
N HIS A 163 9.66 12.54 12.76
CA HIS A 163 8.45 11.91 12.24
C HIS A 163 8.78 10.58 11.55
N HIS A 164 9.78 10.57 10.66
CA HIS A 164 10.19 9.36 9.94
C HIS A 164 10.76 8.31 10.88
N ASP A 165 11.63 8.69 11.83
CA ASP A 165 12.24 7.78 12.80
C ASP A 165 11.18 7.05 13.63
N ILE A 166 10.16 7.77 14.13
CA ILE A 166 9.08 7.16 14.92
C ILE A 166 8.25 6.20 14.06
N LEU A 167 7.93 6.57 12.81
CA LEU A 167 7.21 5.66 11.92
C LEU A 167 8.02 4.40 11.64
N ASP A 168 9.31 4.54 11.35
CA ASP A 168 10.21 3.41 11.09
C ASP A 168 10.33 2.50 12.31
N ASP A 169 10.46 3.04 13.52
CA ASP A 169 10.48 2.26 14.77
C ASP A 169 9.19 1.46 14.95
N HIS A 170 8.03 2.08 14.76
CA HIS A 170 6.74 1.40 14.93
C HIS A 170 6.46 0.36 13.84
N PHE A 171 6.82 0.64 12.58
CA PHE A 171 6.68 -0.32 11.49
C PHE A 171 7.71 -1.45 11.61
N GLY A 172 8.91 -1.15 12.10
CA GLY A 172 9.95 -2.11 12.44
C GLY A 172 9.49 -3.07 13.54
N ASP A 173 8.96 -2.55 14.64
CA ASP A 173 8.36 -3.35 15.72
C ASP A 173 7.19 -4.22 15.21
N TRP A 174 6.32 -3.67 14.35
CA TRP A 174 5.24 -4.45 13.74
C TRP A 174 5.80 -5.63 12.92
N ASN A 175 6.77 -5.36 12.04
CA ASN A 175 7.41 -6.39 11.24
C ASN A 175 8.13 -7.43 12.12
N TRP A 176 8.83 -7.00 13.17
CA TRP A 176 9.48 -7.87 14.14
C TRP A 176 8.48 -8.80 14.81
N LYS A 177 7.38 -8.27 15.37
CA LYS A 177 6.29 -9.06 15.95
C LYS A 177 5.71 -10.05 14.95
N LYS A 178 5.53 -9.65 13.69
CA LYS A 178 5.07 -10.57 12.64
C LYS A 178 6.05 -11.73 12.45
N ILE A 179 7.36 -11.49 12.46
CA ILE A 179 8.36 -12.55 12.32
C ILE A 179 8.42 -13.43 13.57
N THR A 180 8.47 -12.86 14.77
CA THR A 180 8.71 -13.62 16.01
C THR A 180 7.47 -14.29 16.58
N MET A 181 6.28 -13.80 16.27
CA MET A 181 5.01 -14.38 16.75
C MET A 181 4.42 -15.37 15.75
N LEU A 182 5.00 -15.49 14.55
CA LEU A 182 4.75 -16.64 13.68
C LEU A 182 5.51 -17.83 14.28
N GLY A 183 4.76 -18.83 14.78
CA GLY A 183 5.35 -20.02 15.41
C GLY A 183 6.40 -20.69 14.53
N GLY A 184 7.35 -21.40 15.13
CA GLY A 184 8.57 -21.93 14.47
C GLY A 184 8.34 -22.70 13.17
N ASP A 185 7.19 -23.35 13.02
CA ASP A 185 6.83 -24.12 11.81
C ASP A 185 6.35 -23.23 10.64
N LEU A 186 5.93 -21.98 10.88
CA LEU A 186 5.47 -21.04 9.84
C LEU A 186 6.57 -20.10 9.33
N ALA A 187 7.64 -19.88 10.11
CA ALA A 187 8.73 -18.97 9.75
C ALA A 187 9.48 -19.41 8.47
N LEU A 188 9.55 -20.71 8.19
CA LEU A 188 10.16 -21.28 6.98
C LEU A 188 9.48 -20.86 5.67
N LEU A 189 8.23 -20.41 5.71
CA LEU A 189 7.50 -19.93 4.53
C LEU A 189 7.78 -18.45 4.18
N ILE A 190 8.48 -17.72 5.05
CA ILE A 190 8.80 -16.30 4.84
C ILE A 190 10.03 -16.14 3.92
N LEU A 191 10.88 -17.16 3.84
CA LEU A 191 12.11 -17.19 3.03
C LEU A 191 11.94 -17.82 1.62
N ALA A 192 10.71 -18.17 1.22
CA ALA A 192 10.38 -18.81 -0.07
C ALA A 192 9.30 -18.04 -0.84
#